data_AF-A0A4U8Z0T7-F1
#
_entry.id   AF-A0A4U8Z0T7-F1
#
_cell.length_a   1.000
_cell.length_b   1.000
_cell.length_c   1.000
_cell.angle_alpha   90.00
_cell.angle_beta   90.00
_cell.angle_gamma   90.00
#
_symmetry.space_group_name_H-M   'P 1'
#
loop_
_entity.id
_entity.type
_entity.pdbx_description
1 polymer ?
#
loop_
_entity_poly.entity_id
_entity_poly.type
_entity_poly.pdbx_seq_one_letter_code
_entity_poly.pdbx_strand_id
1 'polypeptide(L)'
;MNGIRRALVVSLGLLVAIAAGLILLPVLAVLDPAAREAGAAFAQFVFLYLAPSGLEGSSAFAGAELARFVWTAAIAVCVAPLIITVLIGESARVRSSIWYVGATGVIAAATPWVARAAFRTTRAIGATPEELRFAFVFFLTGAVSGLIYWMIAGRPASDRSAAPD
;
A
#
# COMPACT_ATOMS: atom_id res chain seq x y z
N MET A 1 -12.49 20.25 -23.78
CA MET A 1 -11.22 19.50 -23.59
C MET A 1 -10.85 19.24 -22.12
N ASN A 2 -11.81 19.22 -21.18
CA ASN A 2 -11.50 19.17 -19.74
C ASN A 2 -11.38 17.75 -19.17
N GLY A 3 -12.00 16.75 -19.82
CA GLY A 3 -12.00 15.35 -19.35
C GLY A 3 -10.66 14.65 -19.50
N ILE A 4 -9.98 14.80 -20.66
CA ILE A 4 -8.68 14.16 -20.95
C ILE A 4 -7.60 14.70 -20.00
N ARG A 5 -7.53 16.02 -19.84
CA ARG A 5 -6.60 16.65 -18.90
C ARG A 5 -6.83 16.15 -17.47
N ARG A 6 -8.09 16.04 -17.04
CA ARG A 6 -8.43 15.53 -15.71
C ARG A 6 -8.04 14.06 -15.55
N ALA A 7 -8.32 13.22 -16.54
CA ALA A 7 -7.92 11.82 -16.53
C ALA A 7 -6.40 11.66 -16.43
N LEU A 8 -5.63 12.41 -17.23
CA LEU A 8 -4.16 12.39 -17.18
C LEU A 8 -3.62 12.80 -15.80
N VAL A 9 -4.17 13.85 -15.19
CA VAL A 9 -3.74 14.29 -13.85
C VAL A 9 -4.07 13.26 -12.78
N VAL A 10 -5.25 12.63 -12.83
CA VAL A 10 -5.64 11.56 -11.90
C VAL A 10 -4.73 10.35 -12.07
N SER A 11 -4.50 9.89 -13.30
CA SER A 11 -3.62 8.76 -13.59
C SER A 11 -2.18 9.03 -13.17
N LEU A 12 -1.65 10.23 -13.46
CA LEU A 12 -0.31 10.62 -13.05
C LEU A 12 -0.20 10.72 -11.52
N GLY A 13 -1.18 11.34 -10.85
CA GLY A 13 -1.22 11.44 -9.40
C GLY A 13 -1.27 10.08 -8.72
N LEU A 14 -2.04 9.14 -9.29
CA LEU A 14 -2.11 7.77 -8.82
C LEU A 14 -0.77 7.05 -8.98
N LEU A 15 -0.13 7.15 -10.14
CA LEU A 15 1.18 6.54 -10.40
C LEU A 15 2.26 7.05 -9.43
N VAL A 16 2.33 8.37 -9.23
CA VAL A 16 3.30 8.99 -8.32
C VAL A 16 3.03 8.60 -6.86
N ALA A 17 1.77 8.55 -6.46
CA ALA A 17 1.39 8.10 -5.11
C ALA A 17 1.71 6.63 -4.86
N ILE A 18 1.46 5.75 -5.83
CA ILE A 18 1.86 4.33 -5.75
C ILE A 18 3.38 4.21 -5.64
N ALA A 19 4.13 4.92 -6.50
CA ALA A 19 5.59 4.89 -6.47
C ALA A 19 6.14 5.35 -5.10
N ALA A 20 5.57 6.39 -4.53
CA ALA A 20 5.95 6.86 -3.20
C ALA A 20 5.65 5.83 -2.11
N GLY A 21 4.48 5.17 -2.16
CA GLY A 21 4.14 4.07 -1.24
C GLY A 21 5.11 2.88 -1.36
N LEU A 22 5.46 2.49 -2.59
CA LEU A 22 6.40 1.40 -2.87
C LEU A 22 7.83 1.69 -2.41
N ILE A 23 8.24 2.96 -2.34
CA ILE A 23 9.54 3.37 -1.81
C ILE A 23 9.49 3.50 -0.28
N LEU A 24 8.41 4.08 0.25
CA LEU A 24 8.28 4.33 1.69
C LEU A 24 8.12 3.03 2.49
N LEU A 25 7.36 2.07 1.97
CA LEU A 25 7.12 0.79 2.64
C LEU A 25 8.41 0.03 3.00
N PRO A 26 9.36 -0.23 2.06
CA PRO A 26 10.62 -0.90 2.40
C PRO A 26 11.49 -0.05 3.33
N VAL A 27 11.46 1.28 3.22
CA VAL A 27 12.20 2.16 4.15
C VAL A 27 11.66 1.99 5.57
N LEU A 28 10.35 2.02 5.76
CA LEU A 28 9.74 1.81 7.08
C LEU A 28 9.94 0.39 7.60
N ALA A 29 9.86 -0.62 6.73
CA ALA A 29 10.14 -2.01 7.09
C ALA A 29 11.60 -2.23 7.51
N VAL A 30 12.54 -1.51 6.90
CA VAL A 30 13.94 -1.51 7.34
C VAL A 30 14.10 -0.71 8.63
N LEU A 31 13.25 0.24 8.99
CA LEU A 31 13.40 0.96 10.27
C LEU A 31 12.75 0.23 11.44
N ASP A 32 11.74 -0.61 11.19
CA ASP A 32 11.03 -1.36 12.23
C ASP A 32 11.71 -2.71 12.54
N PRO A 33 12.19 -2.94 13.78
CA PRO A 33 12.77 -4.22 14.17
C PRO A 33 11.83 -5.41 13.97
N ALA A 34 10.52 -5.24 14.20
CA ALA A 34 9.55 -6.33 14.01
C ALA A 34 9.42 -6.74 12.54
N ALA A 35 9.46 -5.76 11.63
CA ALA A 35 9.43 -6.02 10.20
C ALA A 35 10.73 -6.68 9.69
N ARG A 36 11.88 -6.33 10.28
CA ARG A 36 13.16 -7.01 10.00
C ARG A 36 13.15 -8.46 10.44
N GLU A 37 12.66 -8.74 11.65
CA GLU A 37 12.57 -10.11 12.18
C GLU A 37 11.62 -10.97 11.37
N ALA A 38 10.44 -10.45 11.02
CA ALA A 38 9.50 -11.13 10.15
C ALA A 38 10.08 -11.37 8.75
N GLY A 39 10.79 -10.39 8.19
CA GLY A 39 11.48 -10.52 6.90
C GLY A 39 12.59 -11.58 6.93
N ALA A 40 13.38 -11.63 8.00
CA ALA A 40 14.43 -12.62 8.20
C ALA A 40 13.86 -14.04 8.37
N ALA A 41 12.81 -14.18 9.19
CA ALA A 41 12.10 -15.46 9.38
C ALA A 41 11.51 -15.97 8.06
N PHE A 42 10.94 -15.07 7.25
CA PHE A 42 10.41 -15.41 5.93
C PHE A 42 11.53 -15.81 4.95
N ALA A 43 12.63 -15.07 4.90
CA ALA A 43 13.79 -15.41 4.06
C ALA A 43 14.37 -16.79 4.45
N GLN A 44 14.45 -17.07 5.75
CA GLN A 44 14.87 -18.37 6.27
C GLN A 44 13.87 -19.48 5.90
N PHE A 45 12.56 -19.23 5.97
CA PHE A 45 11.55 -20.19 5.53
C PHE A 45 11.68 -20.52 4.04
N VAL A 46 11.82 -19.49 3.18
CA VAL A 46 12.02 -19.68 1.74
C VAL A 46 13.30 -20.46 1.46
N PHE A 47 14.40 -20.12 2.14
CA PHE A 47 15.68 -20.79 1.96
C PHE A 47 15.68 -22.24 2.47
N LEU A 48 15.05 -22.54 3.60
CA LEU A 48 15.09 -23.87 4.22
C LEU A 48 13.99 -24.81 3.73
N TYR A 49 12.83 -24.32 3.31
CA TYR A 49 11.69 -25.18 2.94
C TYR A 49 11.37 -25.15 1.45
N LEU A 50 11.60 -24.01 0.77
CA LEU A 50 11.36 -23.89 -0.66
C LEU A 50 12.59 -24.22 -1.52
N ALA A 51 13.81 -24.04 -1.00
CA ALA A 51 15.01 -24.37 -1.77
C ALA A 51 15.33 -25.88 -1.81
N PRO A 52 15.19 -26.66 -0.71
CA PRO A 52 15.54 -28.09 -0.73
C PRO A 52 14.46 -28.99 -1.33
N SER A 53 13.20 -28.54 -1.41
CA SER A 53 12.11 -29.26 -2.09
C SER A 53 12.30 -29.30 -3.63
N GLY A 54 13.31 -28.60 -4.15
CA GLY A 54 13.70 -28.54 -5.54
C GLY A 54 14.96 -29.33 -5.90
N LEU A 55 15.22 -30.51 -5.30
CA LEU A 55 16.31 -31.39 -5.77
C LEU A 55 16.17 -31.82 -7.26
N GLU A 56 15.04 -31.51 -7.91
CA GLU A 56 14.87 -31.54 -9.38
C GLU A 56 14.36 -30.21 -9.98
N GLY A 57 14.14 -29.17 -9.18
CA GLY A 57 13.45 -27.92 -9.58
C GLY A 57 14.21 -26.67 -9.15
N SER A 58 14.96 -26.11 -10.10
CA SER A 58 15.85 -24.93 -10.03
C SER A 58 15.46 -23.79 -9.06
N SER A 59 16.49 -23.10 -8.55
CA SER A 59 16.43 -21.81 -7.81
C SER A 59 15.50 -20.74 -8.42
N ALA A 60 15.12 -20.86 -9.69
CA ALA A 60 14.14 -20.02 -10.36
C ALA A 60 12.71 -20.17 -9.78
N PHE A 61 12.32 -21.35 -9.28
CA PHE A 61 10.99 -21.56 -8.69
C PHE A 61 10.83 -20.82 -7.35
N ALA A 62 11.81 -20.95 -6.46
CA ALA A 62 11.83 -20.21 -5.19
C ALA A 62 11.86 -18.69 -5.41
N GLY A 63 12.62 -18.22 -6.41
CA GLY A 63 12.61 -16.82 -6.82
C GLY A 63 11.25 -16.33 -7.31
N ALA A 64 10.51 -17.16 -8.07
CA ALA A 64 9.19 -16.83 -8.58
C ALA A 64 8.11 -16.75 -7.47
N GLU A 65 8.17 -17.63 -6.46
CA GLU A 65 7.27 -17.57 -5.30
C GLU A 65 7.54 -16.33 -4.43
N LEU A 66 8.82 -16.03 -4.17
CA LEU A 66 9.23 -14.82 -3.46
C LEU A 66 8.76 -13.56 -4.19
N ALA A 67 8.98 -13.49 -5.52
CA ALA A 67 8.54 -12.38 -6.34
C ALA A 67 7.01 -12.22 -6.29
N ARG A 68 6.26 -13.33 -6.36
CA ARG A 68 4.80 -13.31 -6.22
C ARG A 68 4.36 -12.80 -4.85
N PHE A 69 5.00 -13.23 -3.77
CA PHE A 69 4.69 -12.75 -2.42
C PHE A 69 4.96 -11.25 -2.24
N VAL A 70 6.12 -10.77 -2.70
CA VAL A 70 6.46 -9.33 -2.65
C VAL A 70 5.47 -8.52 -3.50
N TRP A 71 5.12 -9.02 -4.68
CA TRP A 71 4.16 -8.38 -5.57
C TRP A 71 2.76 -8.31 -4.96
N THR A 72 2.26 -9.39 -4.35
CA THR A 72 0.94 -9.41 -3.70
C THR A 72 0.92 -8.48 -2.49
N ALA A 73 1.98 -8.45 -1.68
CA ALA A 73 2.11 -7.52 -0.56
C ALA A 73 2.13 -6.05 -1.03
N ALA A 74 2.89 -5.74 -2.07
CA ALA A 74 2.95 -4.42 -2.68
C ALA A 74 1.57 -3.96 -3.19
N ILE A 75 0.83 -4.84 -3.87
CA ILE A 75 -0.53 -4.54 -4.32
C ILE A 75 -1.46 -4.34 -3.13
N ALA A 76 -1.44 -5.25 -2.15
CA ALA A 76 -2.36 -5.22 -1.01
C ALA A 76 -2.17 -3.99 -0.11
N VAL A 77 -0.94 -3.48 0.02
CA VAL A 77 -0.61 -2.36 0.92
C VAL A 77 -0.59 -1.02 0.20
N CYS A 78 -0.04 -0.94 -1.02
CA CYS A 78 0.20 0.33 -1.70
C CYS A 78 -0.85 0.64 -2.78
N VAL A 79 -1.27 -0.37 -3.55
CA VAL A 79 -2.09 -0.16 -4.75
C VAL A 79 -3.58 -0.23 -4.42
N ALA A 80 -4.02 -1.34 -3.82
CA ALA A 80 -5.43 -1.59 -3.56
C ALA A 80 -6.08 -0.54 -2.64
N PRO A 81 -5.47 -0.15 -1.50
CA PRO A 81 -6.05 0.87 -0.62
C PRO A 81 -6.22 2.22 -1.34
N LEU A 82 -5.24 2.61 -2.15
CA LEU A 82 -5.27 3.87 -2.88
C LEU A 82 -6.30 3.85 -4.02
N ILE A 83 -6.38 2.77 -4.81
CA ILE A 83 -7.37 2.67 -5.88
C ILE A 83 -8.78 2.72 -5.29
N ILE A 84 -9.05 1.98 -4.23
CA ILE A 84 -10.37 1.95 -3.58
C ILE A 84 -10.77 3.35 -3.10
N THR A 85 -9.88 4.05 -2.40
CA THR A 85 -10.17 5.40 -1.90
C THR A 85 -10.34 6.43 -3.00
N VAL A 86 -9.57 6.32 -4.09
CA VAL A 86 -9.71 7.20 -5.25
C VAL A 86 -11.02 6.95 -5.97
N LEU A 87 -11.42 5.70 -6.19
CA LEU A 87 -12.70 5.36 -6.82
C LEU A 87 -13.89 5.89 -5.99
N ILE A 88 -13.87 5.68 -4.68
CA ILE A 88 -14.92 6.18 -3.78
C ILE A 88 -14.89 7.72 -3.72
N GLY A 89 -13.71 8.31 -3.60
CA GLY A 89 -13.54 9.77 -3.55
C GLY A 89 -14.00 10.47 -4.83
N GLU A 90 -13.69 9.90 -6.00
CA GLU A 90 -14.11 10.44 -7.30
C GLU A 90 -15.61 10.26 -7.55
N SER A 91 -16.19 9.11 -7.19
CA SER A 91 -17.64 8.85 -7.33
C SER A 91 -18.48 9.73 -6.42
N ALA A 92 -18.05 9.93 -5.17
CA ALA A 92 -18.69 10.85 -4.23
C ALA A 92 -18.27 12.32 -4.44
N ARG A 93 -17.39 12.59 -5.42
CA ARG A 93 -16.84 13.93 -5.74
C ARG A 93 -16.22 14.64 -4.51
N VAL A 94 -15.66 13.86 -3.60
CA VAL A 94 -15.03 14.31 -2.36
C VAL A 94 -13.64 14.88 -2.66
N ARG A 95 -13.42 16.14 -2.30
CA ARG A 95 -12.12 16.85 -2.45
C ARG A 95 -11.38 17.07 -1.12
N SER A 96 -11.71 16.27 -0.11
CA SER A 96 -11.14 16.40 1.24
C SER A 96 -9.80 15.69 1.36
N SER A 97 -8.76 16.39 1.83
CA SER A 97 -7.46 15.76 2.16
C SER A 97 -7.60 14.70 3.24
N ILE A 98 -8.47 14.94 4.23
CA ILE A 98 -8.74 14.01 5.34
C ILE A 98 -9.28 12.68 4.80
N TRP A 99 -10.09 12.70 3.73
CA TRP A 99 -10.59 11.49 3.10
C TRP A 99 -9.46 10.67 2.46
N TYR A 100 -8.67 11.29 1.58
CA TYR A 100 -7.60 10.56 0.87
C TYR A 100 -6.49 10.10 1.80
N VAL A 101 -6.10 10.89 2.80
CA VAL A 101 -5.08 10.50 3.78
C VAL A 101 -5.63 9.45 4.74
N GLY A 102 -6.77 9.73 5.36
CA GLY A 102 -7.35 8.89 6.40
C GLY A 102 -7.84 7.55 5.87
N ALA A 103 -8.64 7.55 4.80
CA ALA A 103 -9.19 6.31 4.27
C ALA A 103 -8.10 5.41 3.68
N THR A 104 -7.08 5.97 3.00
CA THR A 104 -6.01 5.15 2.40
C THR A 104 -5.14 4.55 3.50
N GLY A 105 -4.82 5.36 4.52
CA GLY A 105 -4.11 4.88 5.70
C GLY A 105 -4.88 3.79 6.45
N VAL A 106 -6.17 3.98 6.73
CA VAL A 106 -7.00 3.00 7.46
C VAL A 106 -7.15 1.70 6.69
N ILE A 107 -7.39 1.75 5.37
CA ILE A 107 -7.52 0.54 4.56
C ILE A 107 -6.18 -0.20 4.48
N ALA A 108 -5.05 0.50 4.35
CA ALA A 108 -3.73 -0.12 4.38
C ALA A 108 -3.40 -0.69 5.78
N ALA A 109 -3.77 0.00 6.86
CA ALA A 109 -3.61 -0.46 8.22
C ALA A 109 -4.40 -1.75 8.50
N ALA A 110 -5.52 -1.96 7.80
CA ALA A 110 -6.35 -3.15 7.95
C ALA A 110 -5.68 -4.43 7.39
N THR A 111 -4.65 -4.30 6.55
CA THR A 111 -4.01 -5.41 5.83
C THR A 111 -3.48 -6.55 6.73
N PRO A 112 -2.89 -6.34 7.92
CA PRO A 112 -2.43 -7.43 8.78
C PRO A 112 -3.59 -8.33 9.23
N TRP A 113 -4.75 -7.74 9.55
CA TRP A 113 -5.94 -8.49 9.93
C TRP A 113 -6.59 -9.19 8.74
N VAL A 114 -6.56 -8.59 7.55
CA VAL A 114 -7.01 -9.23 6.31
C VAL A 114 -6.13 -10.44 5.97
N ALA A 115 -4.80 -10.29 6.07
CA ALA A 115 -3.86 -11.39 5.88
C ALA A 115 -4.12 -12.51 6.90
N ARG A 116 -4.32 -12.17 8.18
CA ARG A 116 -4.68 -13.13 9.22
C ARG A 116 -5.98 -13.89 8.93
N ALA A 117 -7.01 -13.18 8.46
CA ALA A 117 -8.27 -13.78 8.05
C ALA A 117 -8.10 -14.73 6.84
N ALA A 118 -7.30 -14.34 5.86
CA ALA A 118 -7.01 -15.14 4.67
C ALA A 118 -6.25 -16.44 5.01
N PHE A 119 -5.29 -16.38 5.94
CA PHE A 119 -4.50 -17.53 6.38
C PHE A 119 -5.17 -18.36 7.50
N ARG A 120 -6.43 -18.05 7.87
CA ARG A 120 -7.22 -18.73 8.93
C ARG A 120 -6.42 -19.03 10.19
N THR A 121 -5.56 -18.12 10.62
CA THR A 121 -4.73 -18.32 11.81
C THR A 121 -5.57 -18.00 13.05
N THR A 122 -6.38 -18.96 13.50
CA THR A 122 -7.35 -18.86 14.60
C THR A 122 -6.71 -18.81 15.99
N ARG A 123 -5.63 -18.03 16.21
CA ARG A 123 -4.98 -17.99 17.53
C ARG A 123 -4.72 -16.58 18.03
N ALA A 124 -5.67 -16.14 18.85
CA ALA A 124 -5.68 -15.04 19.83
C ALA A 124 -6.76 -13.98 19.54
N ILE A 125 -7.64 -13.78 20.53
CA ILE A 125 -8.78 -12.85 20.51
C ILE A 125 -8.31 -11.39 20.70
N GLY A 126 -7.00 -11.13 20.79
CA GLY A 126 -6.40 -9.80 20.95
C GLY A 126 -5.40 -9.48 19.83
N ALA A 127 -5.33 -8.20 19.43
CA ALA A 127 -4.26 -7.72 18.57
C ALA A 127 -2.93 -7.84 19.32
N THR A 128 -1.93 -8.47 18.71
CA THR A 128 -0.59 -8.51 19.30
C THR A 128 0.08 -7.14 19.16
N PRO A 129 1.01 -6.76 20.05
CA PRO A 129 1.76 -5.51 19.91
C PRO A 129 2.50 -5.41 18.56
N GLU A 130 2.91 -6.54 17.99
CA GLU A 130 3.55 -6.63 16.68
C GLU A 130 2.58 -6.33 15.54
N GLU A 131 1.37 -6.91 15.57
CA GLU A 131 0.32 -6.61 14.58
C GLU A 131 -0.01 -5.11 14.52
N LEU A 132 -0.03 -4.44 15.68
CA LEU A 132 -0.30 -3.00 15.75
C LEU A 132 0.85 -2.16 15.16
N ARG A 133 2.11 -2.60 15.31
CA ARG A 133 3.28 -1.95 14.68
C ARG A 133 3.22 -2.09 13.17
N PHE A 134 2.91 -3.28 12.65
CA PHE A 134 2.67 -3.49 11.22
C PHE A 134 1.52 -2.63 10.69
N ALA A 135 0.39 -2.59 11.41
CA ALA A 135 -0.74 -1.74 11.07
C ALA A 135 -0.34 -0.26 11.03
N PHE A 136 0.51 0.21 11.95
CA PHE A 136 1.00 1.58 11.99
C PHE A 136 1.94 1.91 10.81
N VAL A 137 2.85 1.01 10.46
CA VAL A 137 3.72 1.15 9.27
C VAL A 137 2.89 1.23 7.99
N PHE A 138 1.88 0.36 7.84
CA PHE A 138 1.00 0.39 6.69
C PHE A 138 0.08 1.61 6.68
N PHE A 139 -0.38 2.05 7.86
CA PHE A 139 -1.13 3.29 8.02
C PHE A 139 -0.34 4.48 7.51
N LEU A 140 0.91 4.65 7.96
CA LEU A 140 1.79 5.74 7.53
C LEU A 140 2.06 5.68 6.02
N THR A 141 2.31 4.48 5.50
CA THR A 141 2.54 4.26 4.06
C THR A 141 1.32 4.68 3.24
N GLY A 142 0.12 4.23 3.64
CA GLY A 142 -1.14 4.58 2.99
C GLY A 142 -1.49 6.06 3.12
N ALA A 143 -1.27 6.65 4.31
CA ALA A 143 -1.53 8.06 4.58
C ALA A 143 -0.65 8.98 3.72
N VAL A 144 0.65 8.68 3.60
CA VAL A 144 1.57 9.46 2.75
C VAL A 144 1.21 9.31 1.27
N SER A 145 0.88 8.10 0.82
CA SER A 145 0.45 7.86 -0.56
C SER A 145 -0.83 8.64 -0.90
N GLY A 146 -1.83 8.59 -0.01
CA GLY A 146 -3.07 9.35 -0.14
C GLY A 146 -2.86 10.87 -0.11
N LEU A 147 -1.92 11.36 0.70
CA LEU A 147 -1.52 12.77 0.74
C LEU A 147 -0.92 13.21 -0.60
N ILE A 148 0.00 12.42 -1.14
CA ILE A 148 0.66 12.69 -2.43
C ILE A 148 -0.37 12.73 -3.56
N TYR A 149 -1.29 11.76 -3.59
CA TYR A 149 -2.38 11.76 -4.56
C TYR A 149 -3.21 13.05 -4.47
N TRP A 150 -3.64 13.43 -3.25
CA TRP A 150 -4.45 14.63 -3.05
C TRP A 150 -3.71 15.91 -3.46
N MET A 151 -2.40 16.01 -3.19
CA MET A 151 -1.59 17.16 -3.61
C MET A 151 -1.53 17.33 -5.13
N ILE A 152 -1.55 16.23 -5.89
CA ILE A 152 -1.44 16.24 -7.36
C ILE A 152 -2.82 16.42 -8.01
N ALA A 153 -3.81 15.64 -7.59
CA ALA A 153 -5.10 15.51 -8.27
C ALA A 153 -6.30 16.07 -7.47
N GLY A 154 -6.17 16.22 -6.16
CA GLY A 154 -7.26 16.63 -5.26
C GLY A 154 -7.39 18.14 -5.03
N ARG A 155 -6.38 18.94 -5.41
CA ARG A 155 -6.42 20.40 -5.23
C ARG A 155 -7.52 21.01 -6.11
N PRO A 156 -8.41 21.85 -5.55
CA PRO A 156 -9.33 22.62 -6.37
C PRO A 156 -8.51 23.42 -7.38
N ALA A 157 -8.86 23.36 -8.65
CA ALA A 157 -8.34 24.32 -9.61
C ALA A 157 -8.67 25.71 -9.03
N SER A 158 -7.65 26.46 -8.62
CA SER A 158 -7.82 27.85 -8.21
C SER A 158 -8.55 28.55 -9.35
N ASP A 159 -9.76 29.03 -9.09
CA ASP A 159 -10.52 29.86 -10.03
C ASP A 159 -9.65 31.07 -10.38
N ARG A 160 -8.96 30.98 -11.51
CA ARG A 160 -8.13 32.05 -12.06
C ARG A 160 -8.94 32.98 -12.96
N SER A 161 -10.26 33.04 -12.72
CA SER A 161 -11.22 33.86 -13.49
C SER A 161 -11.81 35.02 -12.68
N ALA A 162 -11.30 35.31 -11.48
CA ALA A 162 -11.58 36.57 -10.79
C ALA A 162 -10.54 37.62 -11.20
N ALA A 163 -10.61 38.09 -12.44
CA ALA A 163 -10.07 39.38 -12.84
C ALA A 163 -11.23 40.17 -13.46
N PRO A 164 -11.88 41.06 -12.69
CA PRO A 164 -12.70 42.11 -13.26
C PRO A 164 -11.82 43.33 -13.54
N ASP A 165 -11.63 43.65 -14.81
CA ASP A 165 -11.30 45.01 -15.28
C ASP A 165 -12.29 45.39 -16.39
#